data_AF-T0LTI3-F1
#
_entry.id   AF-T0LTI3-F1
#
_cell.length_a   1.000
_cell.length_b   1.000
_cell.length_c   1.000
_cell.angle_alpha   90.00
_cell.angle_beta   90.00
_cell.angle_gamma   90.00
#
_symmetry.space_group_name_H-M   'P 1'
#
loop_
_entity.id
_entity.type
_entity.pdbx_description
1 polymer ?
#
loop_
_entity_poly.entity_id
_entity_poly.type
_entity_poly.pdbx_seq_one_letter_code
_entity_poly.pdbx_strand_id
1 'polypeptide(L)'
;MHVSLLTQVGTQIRILRGYRLKSTLAPRAGVRYDGLYTIRQYGNKLDATTDKYRLELLLERVNGQKDLEQVQQIPRPSQIDDWQAFKKVEAEMVRQRKGDDGLLDFKMRKEEERIDREHWRRASEFKASLCQEGCGLGLIMPV
;
A
#
# COMPACT_ATOMS: atom_id res chain seq x y z
N MET A 1 -22.87 14.45 -7.31
CA MET A 1 -21.96 15.13 -6.37
C MET A 1 -22.23 14.65 -4.96
N HIS A 2 -21.33 13.87 -4.35
CA HIS A 2 -21.47 13.45 -2.94
C HIS A 2 -21.02 14.58 -2.00
N VAL A 3 -21.89 15.57 -1.80
CA VAL A 3 -21.63 16.74 -0.93
C VAL A 3 -21.31 16.32 0.51
N SER A 4 -21.85 15.18 0.96
CA SER A 4 -21.57 14.59 2.27
C SER A 4 -20.12 14.17 2.51
N LEU A 5 -19.31 14.01 1.45
CA LEU A 5 -17.90 13.68 1.60
C LEU A 5 -17.02 14.93 1.72
N LEU A 6 -17.47 16.06 1.19
CA LEU A 6 -16.80 17.36 1.37
C LEU A 6 -16.90 17.85 2.82
N THR A 7 -17.98 17.48 3.53
CA THR A 7 -18.15 17.80 4.95
C THR A 7 -17.26 16.98 5.89
N GLN A 8 -16.56 15.96 5.38
CA GLN A 8 -15.65 15.12 6.16
C GLN A 8 -14.20 15.64 6.16
N VAL A 9 -13.93 16.77 5.49
CA VAL A 9 -12.61 17.42 5.56
C VAL A 9 -12.39 17.90 7.00
N GLY A 10 -11.23 17.57 7.56
CA GLY A 10 -10.91 17.78 8.97
C GLY A 10 -11.21 16.59 9.89
N THR A 11 -11.97 15.60 9.41
CA THR A 11 -12.23 14.36 10.18
C THR A 11 -10.95 13.53 10.29
N GLN A 12 -10.71 12.99 11.49
CA GLN A 12 -9.63 12.04 11.75
C GLN A 12 -10.09 10.61 11.52
N ILE A 13 -9.29 9.84 10.79
CA ILE A 13 -9.54 8.44 10.44
C ILE A 13 -8.36 7.56 10.81
N ARG A 14 -8.62 6.28 11.08
CA ARG A 14 -7.60 5.26 11.34
C ARG A 14 -7.17 4.60 10.04
N ILE A 15 -5.87 4.53 9.79
CA ILE A 15 -5.32 3.91 8.58
C ILE A 15 -4.70 2.54 8.89
N LEU A 16 -5.17 1.54 8.15
CA LEU A 16 -4.59 0.20 8.09
C LEU A 16 -3.95 0.01 6.72
N ARG A 17 -2.66 -0.36 6.68
CA ARG A 17 -1.96 -0.71 5.44
C ARG A 17 -1.78 -2.21 5.37
N GLY A 18 -2.25 -2.82 4.29
CA GLY A 18 -2.07 -4.26 4.02
C GLY A 18 -0.79 -4.52 3.24
N TYR A 19 -0.20 -5.70 3.43
CA TYR A 19 1.03 -6.10 2.72
C TYR A 19 0.85 -6.20 1.19
N ARG A 20 -0.40 -6.33 0.71
CA ARG A 20 -0.75 -6.35 -0.72
C ARG A 20 -0.87 -4.97 -1.37
N LEU A 21 -0.75 -3.89 -0.60
CA LEU A 21 -0.87 -2.53 -1.11
C LEU A 21 0.30 -2.22 -2.07
N LYS A 22 -0.01 -1.66 -3.24
CA LYS A 22 0.99 -1.11 -4.19
C LYS A 22 1.50 0.24 -3.67
N SER A 23 2.36 0.19 -2.66
CA SER A 23 2.95 1.36 -1.99
C SER A 23 4.30 1.03 -1.39
N THR A 24 5.23 1.99 -1.37
CA THR A 24 6.53 1.88 -0.71
C THR A 24 6.41 1.76 0.81
N LEU A 25 5.33 2.30 1.40
CA LEU A 25 5.06 2.25 2.84
C LEU A 25 4.29 0.98 3.26
N ALA A 26 3.98 0.08 2.33
CA ALA A 26 3.25 -1.14 2.63
C ALA A 26 4.08 -2.06 3.56
N PRO A 27 3.47 -2.68 4.58
CA PRO A 27 4.20 -3.60 5.46
C PRO A 27 4.63 -4.85 4.70
N ARG A 28 5.70 -5.50 5.18
CA ARG A 28 6.23 -6.74 4.58
C ARG A 28 5.27 -7.92 4.71
N ALA A 29 4.44 -7.94 5.75
CA ALA A 29 3.50 -9.02 6.05
C ALA A 29 2.25 -8.48 6.75
N GLY A 30 1.14 -9.21 6.57
CA GLY A 30 -0.12 -8.96 7.28
C GLY A 30 -0.73 -7.58 7.02
N VAL A 31 -1.34 -7.02 8.07
CA VAL A 31 -1.95 -5.69 8.08
C VAL A 31 -1.34 -4.92 9.24
N ARG A 32 -0.91 -3.68 8.98
CA ARG A 32 -0.31 -2.79 9.98
C ARG A 32 -1.20 -1.59 10.22
N TYR A 33 -1.31 -1.19 11.48
CA TYR A 33 -1.91 0.08 11.87
C TYR A 33 -0.88 1.20 11.84
N ASP A 34 -1.16 2.25 11.07
CA ASP A 34 -0.20 3.32 10.79
C ASP A 34 -0.48 4.62 11.57
N GLY A 35 -1.61 4.65 12.28
CA GLY A 35 -2.05 5.75 13.13
C GLY A 35 -3.29 6.48 12.60
N LEU A 36 -3.53 7.64 13.21
CA LEU A 36 -4.58 8.58 12.84
C LEU A 36 -4.09 9.53 11.74
N TYR A 37 -4.96 9.76 10.76
CA TYR A 37 -4.77 10.68 9.63
C TYR A 37 -5.98 11.62 9.54
N THR A 38 -5.75 12.87 9.18
CA THR A 38 -6.79 13.86 8.90
C THR A 38 -7.04 13.93 7.40
N ILE A 39 -8.31 13.97 6.99
CA ILE A 39 -8.68 14.23 5.61
C ILE A 39 -8.46 15.72 5.33
N ARG A 40 -7.50 16.06 4.46
CA ARG A 40 -7.18 17.44 4.10
C ARG A 40 -7.90 17.91 2.85
N GLN A 41 -7.99 17.03 1.86
CA GLN A 41 -8.61 17.38 0.58
C GLN A 41 -9.38 16.20 0.02
N TYR A 42 -10.46 16.53 -0.67
CA TYR A 42 -11.29 15.64 -1.44
C TYR A 42 -11.28 16.11 -2.90
N GLY A 43 -11.05 15.21 -3.85
CA GLY A 43 -11.03 15.51 -5.28
C GLY A 43 -11.62 14.37 -6.09
N ASN A 44 -12.17 14.69 -7.27
CA ASN A 44 -12.62 13.68 -8.22
C ASN A 44 -11.87 13.89 -9.54
N LYS A 45 -11.32 12.82 -10.10
CA LYS A 45 -10.70 12.84 -11.42
C LYS A 45 -11.36 11.80 -12.31
N LEU A 46 -11.67 12.19 -13.55
CA LEU A 46 -12.12 11.25 -14.56
C LEU A 46 -10.91 10.43 -15.01
N ASP A 47 -11.01 9.11 -14.91
CA ASP A 47 -10.00 8.19 -15.41
C ASP A 47 -10.20 7.99 -16.91
N ALA A 48 -9.30 8.55 -17.72
CA ALA A 48 -9.39 8.54 -19.17
C ALA A 48 -9.37 7.11 -19.77
N THR A 49 -8.82 6.13 -19.07
CA THR A 49 -8.73 4.74 -19.56
C THR A 49 -9.99 3.93 -19.28
N THR A 50 -10.71 4.23 -18.19
CA THR A 50 -11.85 3.42 -17.74
C THR A 50 -13.19 4.15 -17.81
N ASP A 51 -13.17 5.43 -18.19
CA ASP A 51 -14.32 6.35 -18.24
C ASP A 51 -15.11 6.41 -16.91
N LYS A 52 -14.39 6.25 -15.79
CA LYS A 52 -14.95 6.23 -14.44
C LYS A 52 -14.37 7.37 -13.63
N TYR A 53 -15.22 8.02 -12.83
CA TYR A 53 -14.77 9.00 -11.86
C TYR A 53 -14.09 8.30 -10.69
N ARG A 54 -12.82 8.64 -10.46
CA ARG A 54 -12.01 8.19 -9.34
C ARG A 54 -11.99 9.26 -8.27
N LEU A 55 -12.30 8.84 -7.04
CA LEU A 55 -12.16 9.66 -5.86
C LEU A 55 -10.69 9.67 -5.40
N GLU A 56 -10.11 10.85 -5.28
CA GLU A 56 -8.80 11.10 -4.68
C GLU A 56 -8.97 11.80 -3.32
N LEU A 57 -8.31 11.25 -2.29
CA LEU A 57 -8.27 11.82 -0.95
C LEU A 57 -6.82 12.17 -0.62
N LEU A 58 -6.60 13.42 -0.17
CA LEU A 58 -5.33 13.81 0.42
C LEU A 58 -5.44 13.65 1.93
N LEU A 59 -4.60 12.76 2.47
CA LEU A 59 -4.54 12.43 3.89
C LEU A 59 -3.24 12.95 4.48
N GLU A 60 -3.32 13.58 5.64
CA GLU A 60 -2.16 14.03 6.40
C GLU A 60 -2.10 13.32 7.74
N ARG A 61 -0.91 12.89 8.15
CA ARG A 61 -0.74 12.16 9.41
C ARG A 61 -0.86 13.12 10.59
N VAL A 62 -1.60 12.72 11.62
CA VAL A 62 -1.74 13.54 12.85
C VAL A 62 -0.45 13.46 13.67
N ASN A 63 0.05 14.62 14.12
CA ASN A 63 1.24 14.76 14.97
C ASN A 63 1.02 14.19 16.39
N GLY A 64 2.11 13.95 17.13
CA GLY A 64 2.06 13.47 18.52
C GLY A 64 1.82 11.96 18.69
N GLN A 65 1.73 11.22 17.59
CA GLN A 65 1.74 9.75 17.58
C GLN A 65 3.15 9.23 17.34
N LYS A 66 3.38 7.95 17.63
CA LYS A 66 4.65 7.25 17.35
C LYS A 66 5.16 7.57 15.93
N ASP A 67 6.45 7.84 15.76
CA ASP A 67 6.99 8.23 14.45
C ASP A 67 6.74 7.18 13.38
N LEU A 68 6.49 7.65 12.15
CA LEU A 68 6.18 6.76 11.04
C LEU A 68 7.33 5.79 10.77
N GLU A 69 8.58 6.23 10.93
CA GLU A 69 9.77 5.39 10.77
C GLU A 69 9.78 4.22 11.76
N GLN A 70 9.43 4.48 13.02
CA GLN A 70 9.35 3.44 14.04
C GLN A 70 8.16 2.50 13.80
N VAL A 71 7.08 2.99 13.21
CA VAL A 71 5.95 2.16 12.78
C VAL A 71 6.33 1.30 11.57
N GLN A 72 7.18 1.80 10.67
CA GLN A 72 7.67 1.04 9.52
C GLN A 72 8.51 -0.17 9.89
N GLN A 73 9.13 -0.18 11.08
CA GLN A 73 9.82 -1.36 11.64
C GLN A 73 8.88 -2.51 12.00
N ILE A 74 7.56 -2.28 11.97
CA ILE A 74 6.54 -3.32 12.09
C ILE A 74 6.18 -3.79 10.67
N PRO A 75 6.11 -5.10 10.41
CA PRO A 75 6.20 -6.23 11.34
C PRO A 75 7.61 -6.57 11.82
N ARG A 76 7.73 -6.97 13.10
CA ARG A 76 8.96 -7.45 13.73
C ARG A 76 9.37 -8.82 13.16
N PRO A 77 10.65 -9.24 13.28
CA PRO A 77 11.10 -10.55 12.81
C PRO A 77 10.23 -11.72 13.31
N SER A 78 9.88 -11.75 14.61
CA SER A 78 8.98 -12.78 15.15
C SER A 78 7.60 -12.80 14.47
N GLN A 79 7.05 -11.63 14.16
CA GLN A 79 5.76 -11.51 13.47
C GLN A 79 5.85 -11.93 12.00
N ILE A 80 7.04 -11.84 11.38
CA ILE A 80 7.30 -12.39 10.06
C ILE A 80 7.27 -13.93 10.13
N ASP A 81 7.87 -14.52 11.15
CA ASP A 81 7.87 -15.96 11.34
C ASP A 81 6.45 -16.49 11.58
N ASP A 82 5.68 -15.82 12.45
CA ASP A 82 4.27 -16.10 12.68
C ASP A 82 3.46 -16.01 11.38
N TRP A 83 3.74 -15.00 10.56
CA TRP A 83 3.09 -14.85 9.26
C TRP A 83 3.43 -15.99 8.30
N GLN A 84 4.66 -16.48 8.31
CA GLN A 84 5.06 -17.63 7.51
C GLN A 84 4.36 -18.92 7.99
N ALA A 85 4.27 -19.11 9.30
CA ALA A 85 3.52 -20.21 9.90
C ALA A 85 2.04 -20.14 9.50
N PHE A 86 1.42 -18.96 9.60
CA PHE A 86 0.05 -18.73 9.16
C PHE A 86 -0.16 -19.11 7.68
N LYS A 87 0.75 -18.72 6.78
CA LYS A 87 0.64 -19.09 5.35
C LYS A 87 0.67 -20.60 5.13
N LYS A 88 1.46 -21.34 5.92
CA LYS A 88 1.49 -22.82 5.85
C LYS A 88 0.16 -23.42 6.31
N VAL A 89 -0.39 -22.90 7.41
CA VAL A 89 -1.71 -23.32 7.92
C VAL A 89 -2.84 -22.97 6.93
N GLU A 90 -2.81 -21.77 6.33
CA GLU A 90 -3.76 -21.34 5.29
C GLU A 90 -3.74 -22.32 4.10
N ALA A 91 -2.55 -22.69 3.64
CA ALA A 91 -2.38 -23.65 2.55
C ALA A 91 -2.92 -25.05 2.93
N GLU A 92 -2.63 -25.53 4.14
CA GLU A 92 -3.14 -26.83 4.61
C GLU A 92 -4.66 -26.84 4.75
N MET A 93 -5.26 -25.75 5.24
CA MET A 93 -6.72 -25.61 5.29
C MET A 93 -7.36 -25.64 3.89
N VAL A 94 -6.70 -25.04 2.89
CA VAL A 94 -7.17 -25.12 1.50
C VAL A 94 -7.07 -26.56 0.99
N ARG A 95 -5.96 -27.24 1.28
CA ARG A 95 -5.76 -28.65 0.91
C ARG A 95 -6.85 -29.55 1.49
N GLN A 96 -7.15 -29.40 2.78
CA GLN A 96 -8.19 -30.18 3.44
C GLN A 96 -9.60 -29.93 2.86
N ARG A 97 -9.87 -28.70 2.39
CA ARG A 97 -11.20 -28.33 1.86
C ARG A 97 -11.39 -28.62 0.38
N LYS A 98 -10.33 -28.51 -0.42
CA LYS A 98 -10.39 -28.53 -1.89
C LYS A 98 -9.47 -29.56 -2.55
N GLY A 99 -8.77 -30.37 -1.75
CA GLY A 99 -7.79 -31.33 -2.25
C GLY A 99 -6.52 -30.67 -2.79
N ASP A 100 -5.71 -31.50 -3.46
CA ASP A 100 -4.40 -31.09 -3.97
C ASP A 100 -4.51 -30.12 -5.16
N ASP A 101 -5.52 -30.28 -6.02
CA ASP A 101 -5.78 -29.37 -7.14
C ASP A 101 -6.10 -27.95 -6.65
N GLY A 102 -6.98 -27.84 -5.64
CA GLY A 102 -7.30 -26.55 -5.03
C GLY A 102 -6.12 -25.89 -4.31
N LEU A 103 -5.17 -26.69 -3.81
CA LEU A 103 -3.92 -26.18 -3.25
C LEU A 103 -2.98 -25.65 -4.35
N LEU A 104 -2.89 -26.34 -5.48
CA LEU A 104 -2.08 -25.91 -6.63
C LEU A 104 -2.57 -24.54 -7.13
N ASP A 105 -3.85 -24.41 -7.41
CA ASP A 105 -4.48 -23.16 -7.85
C ASP A 105 -4.24 -22.02 -6.86
N PHE A 106 -4.38 -22.31 -5.57
CA PHE A 106 -4.13 -21.35 -4.50
C PHE A 106 -2.68 -20.87 -4.49
N LYS A 107 -1.70 -21.77 -4.65
CA LYS A 107 -0.28 -21.43 -4.74
C LYS A 107 0.01 -20.60 -5.98
N MET A 108 -0.53 -20.98 -7.15
CA MET A 108 -0.36 -20.23 -8.40
C MET A 108 -0.84 -18.79 -8.25
N ARG A 109 -2.05 -18.58 -7.75
CA ARG A 109 -2.60 -17.24 -7.54
C ARG A 109 -1.77 -16.41 -6.56
N LYS A 110 -1.27 -17.01 -5.47
CA LYS A 110 -0.42 -16.30 -4.48
C LYS A 110 0.93 -15.91 -5.10
N GLU A 111 1.45 -16.72 -6.01
CA GLU A 111 2.70 -16.47 -6.72
C GLU A 111 2.55 -15.37 -7.77
N GLU A 112 1.46 -15.36 -8.54
CA GLU A 112 1.11 -14.26 -9.44
C GLU A 112 0.99 -12.92 -8.69
N GLU A 113 0.29 -12.93 -7.54
CA GLU A 113 0.20 -11.75 -6.66
C GLU A 113 1.57 -11.27 -6.14
N ARG A 114 2.53 -12.20 -5.95
CA ARG A 114 3.90 -11.88 -5.52
C ARG A 114 4.67 -11.23 -6.67
N ILE A 115 4.60 -11.83 -7.85
CA ILE A 115 5.27 -11.39 -9.07
C ILE A 115 4.79 -9.99 -9.46
N ASP A 116 3.47 -9.76 -9.57
CA ASP A 116 2.90 -8.44 -9.89
C ASP A 116 3.38 -7.36 -8.92
N ARG A 117 3.48 -7.69 -7.63
CA ARG A 117 3.97 -6.77 -6.61
C ARG A 117 5.45 -6.45 -6.74
N GLU A 118 6.28 -7.45 -7.01
CA GLU A 118 7.71 -7.23 -7.22
C GLU A 118 7.97 -6.42 -8.49
N HIS A 119 7.24 -6.70 -9.57
CA HIS A 119 7.29 -5.88 -10.77
C HIS A 119 6.88 -4.44 -10.49
N TRP A 120 5.78 -4.24 -9.76
CA TRP A 120 5.34 -2.90 -9.37
C TRP A 120 6.41 -2.19 -8.52
N ARG A 121 7.01 -2.88 -7.55
CA ARG A 121 8.06 -2.31 -6.70
C ARG A 121 9.27 -1.88 -7.53
N ARG A 122 9.80 -2.77 -8.37
CA ARG A 122 10.95 -2.46 -9.24
C ARG A 122 10.64 -1.31 -10.18
N ALA A 123 9.47 -1.31 -10.82
CA ALA A 123 9.05 -0.23 -11.70
C ALA A 123 8.88 1.11 -10.95
N SER A 124 8.35 1.07 -9.73
CA SER A 124 8.17 2.27 -8.89
C SER A 124 9.51 2.83 -8.41
N GLU A 125 10.44 1.97 -8.00
CA GLU A 125 11.80 2.35 -7.60
C GLU A 125 12.56 2.95 -8.79
N PHE A 126 12.49 2.32 -9.96
CA PHE A 126 13.06 2.82 -11.21
C PHE A 126 12.49 4.19 -11.61
N LYS A 127 11.17 4.36 -11.51
CA LYS A 127 10.53 5.66 -11.77
C LYS A 127 11.00 6.73 -10.79
N ALA A 128 11.15 6.38 -9.50
CA ALA A 128 11.63 7.31 -8.49
C ALA A 128 13.07 7.77 -8.75
N SER A 129 13.97 6.85 -9.15
CA SER A 129 15.36 7.20 -9.48
C SER A 129 15.45 8.13 -10.69
N LEU A 130 14.67 7.88 -11.75
CA LEU A 130 14.57 8.76 -12.93
C LEU A 130 14.12 10.19 -12.58
N CYS A 131 13.15 10.34 -11.67
CA CYS A 131 12.70 11.66 -11.22
C CYS A 131 13.75 12.40 -10.38
N GLN A 132 14.67 11.68 -9.74
CA GLN A 132 15.74 12.26 -8.91
C GLN A 132 16.90 12.79 -9.77
N GLU A 133 17.21 12.13 -10.89
CA GLU A 133 18.20 12.59 -11.87
C GLU A 133 17.69 13.78 -12.71
N GLY A 134 16.38 13.86 -12.96
CA GLY A 134 15.77 14.97 -13.71
C GLY A 134 15.72 16.33 -12.98
N CYS A 135 15.93 16.37 -11.66
CA CYS A 135 15.99 17.62 -10.88
C CYS A 135 17.41 18.18 -10.68
N GLY A 136 18.43 17.58 -11.30
CA GLY A 136 19.85 17.93 -11.10
C GLY A 136 20.44 18.97 -12.08
N LEU A 137 19.69 19.45 -13.08
CA LEU A 137 20.20 20.43 -14.07
C LEU A 137 19.31 21.68 -14.09
N GLY A 138 19.45 22.49 -13.05
CA GLY A 138 18.88 23.83 -12.94
C GLY A 138 19.85 24.79 -12.27
N LEU A 139 21.13 24.79 -12.69
CA LEU A 139 22.11 25.78 -12.29
C LEU A 139 21.80 27.12 -12.98
N ILE A 140 21.21 28.03 -12.20
CA ILE A 140 21.53 29.45 -12.06
C ILE A 140 22.38 30.04 -13.21
N MET A 141 21.80 30.95 -14.00
CA MET A 141 22.54 31.98 -14.73
C MET A 141 22.10 33.35 -14.18
N PRO A 142 23.01 34.18 -13.65
CA PRO A 142 22.71 35.55 -13.27
C PRO A 142 22.75 36.44 -14.53
N VAL A 143 21.91 37.47 -14.54
CA VAL A 143 22.11 38.68 -15.36
C VAL A 143 22.74 39.74 -14.47
#